data_AF-A0AAP4F4T5-F1
#
_entry.id   AF-A0AAP4F4T5-F1
#
_cell.length_a   1.000
_cell.length_b   1.000
_cell.length_c   1.000
_cell.angle_alpha   90.00
_cell.angle_beta   90.00
_cell.angle_gamma   90.00
#
_symmetry.space_group_name_H-M   'P 1'
#
loop_
_entity.id
_entity.type
_entity.pdbx_description
1 polymer ?
#
loop_
_entity_poly.entity_id
_entity_poly.type
_entity_poly.pdbx_seq_one_letter_code
_entity_poly.pdbx_strand_id
1 'polypeptide(L)'
;MRRRRLKALQFEETGYWLSQLIPAKLEFRRLDEWRIASAQIDEQQALAATANFGEIDTGLISDESGQSVRCELLAVAQAEQPAIATAVLTAAELLRSAGGVLPAQPGVLLPDIGQKFAELEQDHLTVRHGLLAVPYLWSGKTPRLEEDDRLTLICQLIMLTDAEYEFAVEHGVGKLQDKLSTEGIDPGNWGR
;
A
#
# COMPACT_ATOMS: atom_id res chain seq x y z
N MET A 1 23.56 -19.56 2.60
CA MET A 1 23.00 -19.73 1.23
C MET A 1 21.51 -20.04 1.20
N ARG A 2 20.95 -20.88 2.10
CA ARG A 2 19.53 -21.31 2.09
C ARG A 2 18.50 -20.18 2.23
N ARG A 3 18.68 -19.24 3.17
CA ARG A 3 17.78 -18.07 3.38
C ARG A 3 17.67 -17.14 2.16
N ARG A 4 18.76 -16.92 1.41
CA ARG A 4 18.74 -16.07 0.21
C ARG A 4 17.98 -16.72 -0.96
N ARG A 5 18.04 -18.05 -1.08
CA ARG A 5 17.25 -18.79 -2.08
C ARG A 5 15.76 -18.75 -1.77
N LEU A 6 15.38 -18.94 -0.50
CA LEU A 6 13.99 -18.84 -0.05
C LEU A 6 13.38 -17.46 -0.34
N LYS A 7 14.10 -16.37 -0.02
CA LYS A 7 13.66 -15.01 -0.36
C LYS A 7 13.52 -14.76 -1.87
N ALA A 8 14.40 -15.35 -2.69
CA ALA A 8 14.32 -15.21 -4.14
C ALA A 8 13.08 -15.92 -4.71
N LEU A 9 12.79 -17.15 -4.25
CA LEU A 9 11.59 -17.90 -4.59
C LEU A 9 10.31 -17.18 -4.15
N GLN A 10 10.30 -16.64 -2.94
CA GLN A 10 9.16 -15.89 -2.40
C GLN A 10 8.87 -14.62 -3.20
N PHE A 11 9.91 -13.93 -3.67
CA PHE A 11 9.72 -12.80 -4.59
C PHE A 11 9.17 -13.24 -5.94
N GLU A 12 9.68 -14.33 -6.53
CA GLU A 12 9.18 -14.82 -7.82
C GLU A 12 7.69 -15.19 -7.73
N GLU A 13 7.28 -15.81 -6.63
CA GLU A 13 5.88 -16.14 -6.35
C GLU A 13 5.02 -14.88 -6.13
N THR A 14 5.48 -13.95 -5.29
CA THR A 14 4.76 -12.68 -5.04
C THR A 14 4.65 -11.84 -6.32
N GLY A 15 5.73 -11.76 -7.10
CA GLY A 15 5.74 -11.03 -8.37
C GLY A 15 4.83 -11.67 -9.42
N TYR A 16 4.83 -13.00 -9.51
CA TYR A 16 3.88 -13.73 -10.37
C TYR A 16 2.44 -13.49 -9.95
N TRP A 17 2.15 -13.60 -8.65
CA TRP A 17 0.84 -13.33 -8.07
C TRP A 17 0.35 -11.91 -8.37
N LEU A 18 1.15 -10.88 -8.08
CA LEU A 18 0.83 -9.49 -8.42
C LEU A 18 0.55 -9.31 -9.92
N SER A 19 1.30 -9.98 -10.78
CA SER A 19 1.12 -9.92 -12.24
C SER A 19 -0.17 -10.59 -12.73
N GLN A 20 -0.76 -11.50 -11.95
CA GLN A 20 -2.08 -12.08 -12.24
C GLN A 20 -3.23 -11.17 -11.79
N LEU A 21 -2.99 -10.36 -10.75
CA LEU A 21 -4.03 -9.53 -10.14
C LEU A 21 -4.17 -8.17 -10.80
N ILE A 22 -3.05 -7.57 -11.17
CA ILE A 22 -3.03 -6.20 -11.66
C ILE A 22 -3.30 -6.21 -13.17
N PRO A 23 -4.31 -5.46 -13.66
CA PRO A 23 -4.71 -5.47 -15.07
C PRO A 23 -3.77 -4.63 -15.97
N ALA A 24 -2.46 -4.67 -15.69
CA ALA A 24 -1.44 -3.93 -16.41
C ALA A 24 -0.11 -4.69 -16.38
N LYS A 25 0.75 -4.43 -17.36
CA LYS A 25 2.09 -5.02 -17.39
C LYS A 25 2.96 -4.39 -16.30
N LEU A 26 3.35 -5.18 -15.31
CA LEU A 26 4.18 -4.74 -14.20
C LEU A 26 5.66 -4.63 -14.58
N GLU A 27 6.27 -3.53 -14.17
CA GLU A 27 7.71 -3.34 -14.11
C GLU A 27 8.19 -3.53 -12.68
N PHE A 28 9.18 -4.40 -12.48
CA PHE A 28 9.75 -4.64 -11.16
C PHE A 28 11.10 -3.93 -11.03
N ARG A 29 11.24 -3.10 -10.00
CA ARG A 29 12.48 -2.42 -9.63
C ARG A 29 12.89 -2.77 -8.21
N ARG A 30 14.18 -2.62 -7.93
CA ARG A 30 14.73 -2.70 -6.58
C ARG A 30 15.20 -1.31 -6.17
N LEU A 31 14.69 -0.84 -5.04
CA LEU A 31 15.06 0.43 -4.41
C LEU A 31 15.52 0.08 -2.99
N ASP A 32 16.84 0.15 -2.75
CA ASP A 32 17.50 -0.34 -1.53
C ASP A 32 17.16 -1.81 -1.18
N GLU A 33 16.58 -2.07 -0.01
CA GLU A 33 16.06 -3.38 0.38
C GLU A 33 14.69 -3.72 -0.20
N TRP A 34 13.97 -2.73 -0.73
CA TRP A 34 12.60 -2.89 -1.19
C TRP A 34 12.55 -3.31 -2.66
N ARG A 35 11.54 -4.12 -2.97
CA ARG A 35 11.16 -4.47 -4.34
C ARG A 35 9.79 -3.89 -4.61
N ILE A 36 9.68 -3.23 -5.75
CA ILE A 36 8.48 -2.49 -6.12
C ILE A 36 8.03 -2.90 -7.51
N ALA A 37 6.74 -3.20 -7.64
CA ALA A 37 6.06 -3.31 -8.90
C ALA A 37 5.43 -1.95 -9.23
N SER A 38 5.52 -1.52 -10.48
CA SER A 38 4.85 -0.30 -10.96
C SER A 38 4.26 -0.55 -12.34
N ALA A 39 3.16 0.13 -12.65
CA ALA A 39 2.61 0.15 -14.00
C ALA A 39 1.78 1.41 -14.23
N GLN A 40 1.65 1.77 -15.50
CA GLN A 40 0.59 2.67 -15.94
C GLN A 40 -0.71 1.86 -16.06
N ILE A 41 -1.80 2.35 -15.47
CA ILE A 41 -3.14 1.73 -15.58
C ILE A 41 -3.86 2.26 -16.82
N ASP A 42 -3.90 3.59 -16.97
CA ASP A 42 -4.48 4.29 -18.11
C ASP A 42 -3.77 5.64 -18.35
N GLU A 43 -4.34 6.56 -19.14
CA GLU A 43 -3.72 7.85 -19.45
C GLU A 43 -3.56 8.79 -18.24
N GLN A 44 -4.32 8.57 -17.16
CA GLN A 44 -4.37 9.43 -15.99
C GLN A 44 -3.81 8.76 -14.73
N GLN A 45 -3.95 7.44 -14.61
CA GLN A 45 -3.62 6.71 -13.40
C GLN A 45 -2.42 5.78 -13.57
N ALA A 46 -1.55 5.80 -12.56
CA ALA A 46 -0.49 4.84 -12.38
C ALA A 46 -0.64 4.10 -11.03
N LEU A 47 0.11 3.03 -10.85
CA LEU A 47 0.17 2.28 -9.60
C LEU A 47 1.61 2.02 -9.17
N ALA A 48 1.78 1.82 -7.87
CA ALA A 48 2.93 1.13 -7.32
C ALA A 48 2.52 0.18 -6.20
N ALA A 49 3.13 -1.00 -6.16
CA ALA A 49 2.91 -2.01 -5.14
C ALA A 49 4.25 -2.52 -4.60
N THR A 50 4.35 -2.72 -3.30
CA THR A 50 5.48 -3.49 -2.76
C THR A 50 5.40 -4.93 -3.27
N ALA A 51 6.55 -5.58 -3.42
CA ALA A 51 6.67 -6.98 -3.85
C ALA A 51 7.54 -7.81 -2.90
N ASN A 52 7.78 -7.30 -1.70
CA ASN A 52 8.49 -7.99 -0.63
C ASN A 52 8.14 -7.45 0.76
N PHE A 53 7.12 -6.59 0.91
CA PHE A 53 6.67 -6.13 2.23
C PHE A 53 6.00 -7.27 3.01
N GLY A 54 5.48 -8.29 2.34
CA GLY A 54 4.95 -9.49 2.96
C GLY A 54 6.00 -10.28 3.78
N GLU A 55 7.29 -9.98 3.66
CA GLU A 55 8.33 -10.50 4.55
C GLU A 55 8.30 -9.88 5.97
N ILE A 56 7.63 -8.73 6.14
CA ILE A 56 7.59 -7.98 7.39
C ILE A 56 6.42 -8.45 8.26
N ASP A 57 6.73 -8.81 9.51
CA ASP A 57 5.72 -9.10 10.52
C ASP A 57 5.19 -7.82 11.14
N THR A 58 3.90 -7.57 10.96
CA THR A 58 3.20 -6.42 11.57
C THR A 58 2.28 -6.83 12.72
N GLY A 59 2.38 -8.07 13.20
CA GLY A 59 1.66 -8.59 14.38
C GLY A 59 0.25 -9.12 14.08
N LEU A 60 -0.14 -9.22 12.81
CA LEU A 60 -1.48 -9.68 12.43
C LEU A 60 -1.59 -11.20 12.41
N ILE A 61 -2.67 -11.71 12.99
CA ILE A 61 -3.05 -13.12 13.00
C ILE A 61 -4.50 -13.23 12.53
N SER A 62 -4.79 -14.24 11.71
CA SER A 62 -6.14 -14.57 11.27
C SER A 62 -6.93 -15.18 12.42
N ASP A 63 -8.05 -14.56 12.79
CA ASP A 63 -8.95 -15.12 13.81
C ASP A 63 -9.60 -16.44 13.35
N GLU A 64 -9.74 -16.65 12.04
CA GLU A 64 -10.37 -17.85 11.47
C GLU A 64 -9.43 -19.06 11.44
N SER A 65 -8.16 -18.84 11.04
CA SER A 65 -7.20 -19.93 10.80
C SER A 65 -6.03 -19.97 11.78
N GLY A 66 -5.86 -18.94 12.61
CA GLY A 66 -4.69 -18.77 13.49
C GLY A 66 -3.37 -18.53 12.75
N GLN A 67 -3.40 -18.44 11.42
CA GLN A 67 -2.21 -18.19 10.61
C GLN A 67 -1.77 -16.74 10.73
N SER A 68 -0.47 -16.53 10.57
CA SER A 68 0.08 -15.18 10.42
C SER A 68 -0.50 -14.49 9.18
N VAL A 69 -0.86 -13.22 9.30
CA VAL A 69 -1.28 -12.39 8.17
C VAL A 69 -0.16 -11.41 7.82
N ARG A 70 0.10 -11.30 6.52
CA ARG A 70 1.09 -10.44 5.88
C ARG A 70 0.41 -9.63 4.79
N CYS A 71 1.05 -8.56 4.34
CA CYS A 71 0.50 -7.70 3.31
C CYS A 71 1.57 -7.29 2.32
N GLU A 72 1.16 -7.06 1.07
CA GLU A 72 1.80 -6.08 0.20
C GLU A 72 0.98 -4.78 0.23
N LEU A 73 1.65 -3.64 0.14
CA LEU A 73 1.03 -2.32 0.05
C LEU A 73 0.86 -1.93 -1.41
N LEU A 74 -0.26 -1.33 -1.76
CA LEU A 74 -0.59 -0.89 -3.11
C LEU A 74 -1.17 0.51 -3.08
N ALA A 75 -0.73 1.40 -3.96
CA ALA A 75 -1.39 2.68 -4.22
C ALA A 75 -1.67 2.85 -5.71
N VAL A 76 -2.78 3.52 -6.01
CA VAL A 76 -3.19 3.94 -7.36
C VAL A 76 -3.51 5.42 -7.28
N ALA A 77 -2.96 6.22 -8.20
CA ALA A 77 -3.14 7.66 -8.17
C ALA A 77 -2.98 8.29 -9.55
N GLN A 78 -3.55 9.48 -9.68
CA GLN A 78 -3.27 10.45 -10.74
C GLN A 78 -1.98 11.19 -10.40
N ALA A 79 -0.87 10.45 -10.35
CA ALA A 79 0.45 10.96 -10.02
C ALA A 79 1.52 10.15 -10.76
N GLU A 80 2.73 10.69 -10.85
CA GLU A 80 3.83 9.96 -11.47
C GLU A 80 4.25 8.74 -10.64
N GLN A 81 4.66 7.66 -11.33
CA GLN A 81 5.09 6.42 -10.67
C GLN A 81 6.13 6.60 -9.55
N PRO A 82 7.14 7.50 -9.66
CA PRO A 82 8.09 7.75 -8.58
C PRO A 82 7.45 8.28 -7.30
N ALA A 83 6.44 9.15 -7.41
CA ALA A 83 5.71 9.67 -6.25
C ALA A 83 4.89 8.56 -5.58
N ILE A 84 4.16 7.77 -6.37
CA ILE A 84 3.36 6.64 -5.87
C ILE A 84 4.27 5.60 -5.19
N ALA A 85 5.40 5.28 -5.82
CA ALA A 85 6.41 4.38 -5.28
C ALA A 85 6.98 4.89 -3.95
N THR A 86 7.27 6.17 -3.87
CA THR A 86 7.81 6.79 -2.65
C THR A 86 6.80 6.73 -1.49
N ALA A 87 5.52 6.94 -1.76
CA ALA A 87 4.48 6.85 -0.74
C ALA A 87 4.37 5.42 -0.17
N VAL A 88 4.26 4.40 -1.02
CA VAL A 88 4.13 3.01 -0.55
C VAL A 88 5.38 2.53 0.19
N LEU A 89 6.57 2.95 -0.25
CA LEU A 89 7.82 2.59 0.44
C LEU A 89 7.99 3.32 1.77
N THR A 90 7.57 4.58 1.86
CA THR A 90 7.60 5.33 3.13
C THR A 90 6.60 4.73 4.13
N ALA A 91 5.43 4.30 3.66
CA ALA A 91 4.47 3.54 4.48
C ALA A 91 5.04 2.19 4.95
N ALA A 92 5.68 1.42 4.05
CA ALA A 92 6.32 0.16 4.39
C ALA A 92 7.42 0.35 5.45
N GLU A 93 8.22 1.42 5.32
CA GLU A 93 9.28 1.75 6.27
C GLU A 93 8.74 2.12 7.65
N LEU A 94 7.67 2.93 7.70
CA LEU A 94 7.00 3.31 8.94
C LEU A 94 6.47 2.07 9.66
N LEU A 95 5.74 1.20 8.95
CA LEU A 95 5.18 -0.04 9.51
C LEU A 95 6.27 -1.00 9.98
N ARG A 96 7.36 -1.15 9.20
CA ARG A 96 8.53 -1.94 9.61
C ARG A 96 9.14 -1.40 10.89
N SER A 97 9.33 -0.09 10.97
CA SER A 97 9.93 0.58 12.12
C SER A 97 9.06 0.49 13.38
N ALA A 98 7.74 0.38 13.22
CA ALA A 98 6.80 0.15 14.33
C ALA A 98 6.91 -1.25 14.94
N GLY A 99 7.64 -2.20 14.32
CA GLY A 99 8.00 -3.48 14.94
C GLY A 99 6.81 -4.33 15.39
N GLY A 100 5.69 -4.28 14.66
CA GLY A 100 4.47 -5.03 14.98
C GLY A 100 3.53 -4.34 15.98
N VAL A 101 3.85 -3.14 16.47
CA VAL A 101 2.92 -2.32 17.27
C VAL A 101 1.82 -1.73 16.40
N LEU A 102 2.17 -1.35 15.17
CA LEU A 102 1.23 -0.83 14.18
C LEU A 102 0.95 -1.92 13.12
N PRO A 103 -0.25 -2.51 13.10
CA PRO A 103 -0.59 -3.54 12.13
C PRO A 103 -0.77 -2.96 10.72
N ALA A 104 -0.37 -3.71 9.68
CA ALA A 104 -0.67 -3.36 8.30
C ALA A 104 -2.08 -3.82 7.90
N GLN A 105 -3.12 -3.16 8.41
CA GLN A 105 -4.51 -3.52 8.17
C GLN A 105 -5.40 -2.31 7.83
N PRO A 106 -6.57 -2.53 7.20
CA PRO A 106 -7.54 -1.47 6.95
C PRO A 106 -7.93 -0.69 8.22
N GLY A 107 -8.08 0.63 8.07
CA GLY A 107 -8.42 1.54 9.17
C GLY A 107 -7.21 2.16 9.87
N VAL A 108 -5.98 1.75 9.53
CA VAL A 108 -4.77 2.31 10.12
C VAL A 108 -4.36 3.61 9.42
N LEU A 109 -4.19 4.66 10.21
CA LEU A 109 -3.69 5.97 9.78
C LEU A 109 -2.17 6.02 9.87
N LEU A 110 -1.52 6.56 8.85
CA LEU A 110 -0.06 6.67 8.71
C LEU A 110 0.33 8.15 8.60
N PRO A 111 0.96 8.75 9.62
CA PRO A 111 1.34 10.15 9.55
C PRO A 111 2.54 10.38 8.64
N ASP A 112 2.54 11.53 7.94
CA ASP A 112 3.74 12.15 7.36
C ASP A 112 4.54 11.26 6.39
N ILE A 113 3.83 10.49 5.56
CA ILE A 113 4.43 9.60 4.56
C ILE A 113 4.64 10.29 3.20
N GLY A 114 4.09 11.49 3.00
CA GLY A 114 4.23 12.31 1.78
C GLY A 114 5.36 13.35 1.82
N GLN A 115 6.09 13.46 2.94
CA GLN A 115 7.17 14.46 3.13
C GLN A 115 8.24 14.49 2.01
N LYS A 116 8.46 13.34 1.36
CA LYS A 116 9.47 13.20 0.30
C LYS A 116 9.01 13.68 -1.09
N PHE A 117 7.76 14.12 -1.25
CA PHE A 117 7.30 14.59 -2.57
C PHE A 117 7.99 15.88 -3.02
N ALA A 118 8.37 16.76 -2.09
CA ALA A 118 9.13 17.97 -2.41
C ALA A 118 10.52 17.63 -2.97
N GLU A 119 11.17 16.57 -2.49
CA GLU A 119 12.47 16.10 -3.00
C GLU A 119 12.37 15.55 -4.44
N LEU A 120 11.17 15.19 -4.89
CA LEU A 120 10.90 14.68 -6.23
C LEU A 120 10.40 15.76 -7.20
N GLU A 121 10.41 17.04 -6.80
CA GLU A 121 9.85 18.16 -7.57
C GLU A 121 8.35 17.99 -7.87
N GLN A 122 7.62 17.29 -7.00
CA GLN A 122 6.18 17.00 -7.13
C GLN A 122 5.35 17.93 -6.22
N ASP A 123 5.67 19.24 -6.22
CA ASP A 123 5.07 20.23 -5.32
C ASP A 123 3.56 20.44 -5.52
N HIS A 124 3.03 19.99 -6.67
CA HIS A 124 1.60 20.03 -6.97
C HIS A 124 0.79 19.00 -6.17
N LEU A 125 1.44 18.02 -5.53
CA LEU A 125 0.78 17.05 -4.66
C LEU A 125 0.52 17.69 -3.29
N THR A 126 -0.70 17.57 -2.80
CA THR A 126 -1.18 18.20 -1.55
C THR A 126 -1.33 17.19 -0.41
N VAL A 127 -1.47 15.89 -0.74
CA VAL A 127 -1.59 14.82 0.25
C VAL A 127 -0.27 14.57 1.00
N ARG A 128 -0.35 14.29 2.30
CA ARG A 128 0.80 14.17 3.22
C ARG A 128 0.75 12.92 4.10
N HIS A 129 -0.44 12.39 4.36
CA HIS A 129 -0.66 11.26 5.26
C HIS A 129 -1.23 10.05 4.50
N GLY A 130 -1.33 8.92 5.17
CA GLY A 130 -1.90 7.68 4.61
C GLY A 130 -3.04 7.13 5.44
N LEU A 131 -3.92 6.40 4.76
CA LEU A 131 -4.90 5.49 5.33
C LEU A 131 -4.74 4.15 4.64
N LEU A 132 -4.54 3.10 5.43
CA LEU A 132 -4.65 1.73 4.95
C LEU A 132 -6.13 1.35 4.80
N ALA A 133 -6.49 0.80 3.64
CA ALA A 133 -7.86 0.49 3.27
C ALA A 133 -7.95 -0.88 2.59
N VAL A 134 -9.19 -1.39 2.53
CA VAL A 134 -9.51 -2.53 1.67
C VAL A 134 -9.33 -2.09 0.21
N PRO A 135 -8.61 -2.85 -0.64
CA PRO A 135 -8.44 -2.47 -2.03
C PRO A 135 -9.74 -2.44 -2.82
N TYR A 136 -9.89 -1.46 -3.71
CA TYR A 136 -11.07 -1.34 -4.58
C TYR A 136 -10.85 -1.82 -6.02
N LEU A 137 -9.62 -2.18 -6.42
CA LEU A 137 -9.32 -2.55 -7.81
C LEU A 137 -10.05 -3.81 -8.30
N TRP A 138 -10.46 -4.68 -7.37
CA TRP A 138 -11.07 -5.95 -7.69
C TRP A 138 -12.54 -5.96 -7.28
N SER A 139 -13.41 -6.43 -8.17
CA SER A 139 -14.80 -6.72 -7.81
C SER A 139 -14.85 -8.02 -6.99
N GLY A 140 -15.23 -7.92 -5.72
CA GLY A 140 -15.44 -9.09 -4.85
C GLY A 140 -14.40 -9.21 -3.73
N LYS A 141 -13.97 -10.44 -3.42
CA LYS A 141 -13.06 -10.72 -2.30
C LYS A 141 -11.67 -10.18 -2.59
N THR A 142 -11.03 -9.59 -1.58
CA THR A 142 -9.63 -9.16 -1.66
C THR A 142 -8.75 -10.35 -2.06
N PRO A 143 -7.89 -10.20 -3.07
CA PRO A 143 -6.95 -11.25 -3.43
C PRO A 143 -6.06 -11.65 -2.27
N ARG A 144 -5.78 -12.95 -2.19
CA ARG A 144 -4.92 -13.54 -1.17
C ARG A 144 -3.96 -14.53 -1.80
N LEU A 145 -2.73 -14.55 -1.29
CA LEU A 145 -1.73 -15.57 -1.55
C LEU A 145 -1.65 -16.45 -0.30
N GLU A 146 -2.10 -17.69 -0.44
CA GLU A 146 -2.03 -18.69 0.63
C GLU A 146 -0.67 -19.38 0.58
N GLU A 147 0.06 -19.30 1.68
CA GLU A 147 1.31 -20.03 1.93
C GLU A 147 1.10 -21.00 3.11
N ASP A 148 2.00 -21.97 3.29
CA ASP A 148 1.83 -23.04 4.29
C ASP A 148 1.63 -22.51 5.73
N ASP A 149 2.32 -21.43 6.11
CA ASP A 149 2.37 -20.89 7.48
C ASP A 149 1.75 -19.49 7.62
N ARG A 150 1.32 -18.88 6.50
CA ARG A 150 0.84 -17.50 6.49
C ARG A 150 -0.09 -17.20 5.32
N LEU A 151 -0.82 -16.11 5.46
CA LEU A 151 -1.64 -15.51 4.43
C LEU A 151 -1.05 -14.15 4.03
N THR A 152 -0.79 -13.93 2.74
CA THR A 152 -0.38 -12.63 2.24
C THR A 152 -1.54 -11.95 1.50
N LEU A 153 -1.92 -10.76 1.93
CA LEU A 153 -3.01 -9.95 1.37
C LEU A 153 -2.48 -8.71 0.65
N ILE A 154 -3.37 -7.95 0.03
CA ILE A 154 -3.08 -6.59 -0.45
C ILE A 154 -3.80 -5.58 0.44
N CYS A 155 -3.08 -4.58 0.92
CA CYS A 155 -3.64 -3.44 1.62
C CYS A 155 -3.43 -2.18 0.80
N GLN A 156 -4.51 -1.47 0.50
CA GLN A 156 -4.43 -0.27 -0.31
C GLN A 156 -4.07 0.93 0.54
N LEU A 157 -3.06 1.68 0.10
CA LEU A 157 -2.71 2.97 0.67
C LEU A 157 -3.50 4.07 -0.05
N ILE A 158 -4.38 4.74 0.69
CA ILE A 158 -5.05 5.97 0.30
C ILE A 158 -4.28 7.13 0.91
N MET A 159 -3.79 8.05 0.10
CA MET A 159 -3.13 9.25 0.62
C MET A 159 -4.17 10.30 1.02
N LEU A 160 -3.91 11.01 2.11
CA LEU A 160 -4.79 12.00 2.73
C LEU A 160 -4.10 13.36 2.82
N THR A 161 -4.87 14.44 2.66
CA THR A 161 -4.43 15.80 3.02
C THR A 161 -4.34 15.96 4.53
N ASP A 162 -3.71 17.04 5.00
CA ASP A 162 -3.63 17.36 6.44
C ASP A 162 -5.04 17.44 7.05
N ALA A 163 -5.96 18.16 6.39
CA ALA A 163 -7.33 18.33 6.85
C ALA A 163 -8.12 17.01 6.91
N GLU A 164 -7.93 16.11 5.94
CA GLU A 164 -8.56 14.79 5.94
C GLU A 164 -8.01 13.89 7.05
N TYR A 165 -6.69 13.94 7.29
CA TYR A 165 -6.05 13.20 8.37
C TYR A 165 -6.49 13.70 9.75
N GLU A 166 -6.48 15.02 9.97
CA GLU A 166 -6.99 15.65 11.18
C GLU A 166 -8.46 15.27 11.44
N PHE A 167 -9.29 15.33 10.40
CA PHE A 167 -10.68 14.92 10.50
C PHE A 167 -10.82 13.44 10.90
N ALA A 168 -10.00 12.55 10.32
CA ALA A 168 -10.03 11.12 10.67
C ALA A 168 -9.54 10.83 12.08
N VAL A 169 -8.56 11.60 12.57
CA VAL A 169 -8.09 11.50 13.96
C VAL A 169 -9.19 11.94 14.94
N GLU A 170 -9.92 13.01 14.63
CA GLU A 170 -10.96 13.55 15.50
C GLU A 170 -12.27 12.75 15.44
N HIS A 171 -12.70 12.34 14.25
CA HIS A 171 -14.03 11.77 14.00
C HIS A 171 -14.02 10.27 13.67
N GLY A 172 -12.83 9.69 13.45
CA GLY A 172 -12.63 8.30 13.07
C GLY A 172 -12.67 8.06 11.56
N VAL A 173 -12.00 6.98 11.14
CA VAL A 173 -11.87 6.60 9.72
C VAL A 173 -13.21 6.35 9.02
N GLY A 174 -14.18 5.74 9.71
CA GLY A 174 -15.49 5.49 9.11
C GLY A 174 -16.19 6.80 8.70
N LYS A 175 -16.10 7.85 9.53
CA LYS A 175 -16.64 9.16 9.20
C LYS A 175 -15.88 9.85 8.08
N LEU A 176 -14.56 9.68 8.01
CA LEU A 176 -13.78 10.16 6.87
C LEU A 176 -14.26 9.48 5.58
N GLN A 177 -14.41 8.15 5.58
CA GLN A 177 -14.86 7.40 4.40
C GLN A 177 -16.26 7.82 3.93
N ASP A 178 -17.20 8.01 4.87
CA ASP A 178 -18.53 8.55 4.58
C ASP A 178 -18.43 9.94 3.92
N LYS A 179 -17.57 10.82 4.45
CA LYS A 179 -17.36 12.18 3.95
C LYS A 179 -16.77 12.17 2.54
N LEU A 180 -15.67 11.44 2.32
CA LEU A 180 -15.02 11.33 1.01
C LEU A 180 -16.00 10.82 -0.06
N SER A 181 -16.81 9.81 0.30
CA SER A 181 -17.82 9.26 -0.61
C SER A 181 -18.95 10.26 -0.90
N THR A 182 -19.46 10.94 0.13
CA THR A 182 -20.59 11.90 0.00
C THR A 182 -20.19 13.11 -0.84
N GLU A 183 -18.96 13.58 -0.70
CA GLU A 183 -18.44 14.74 -1.42
C GLU A 183 -17.89 14.38 -2.81
N GLY A 184 -17.86 13.09 -3.17
CA GLY A 184 -17.34 12.63 -4.46
C GLY A 184 -15.84 12.90 -4.62
N ILE A 185 -15.10 12.91 -3.51
CA ILE A 185 -13.65 13.12 -3.52
C ILE A 185 -12.98 11.88 -4.11
N ASP A 186 -12.21 12.06 -5.19
CA ASP A 186 -11.39 11.00 -5.77
C ASP A 186 -10.12 10.79 -4.93
N PRO A 187 -9.97 9.64 -4.23
CA PRO A 187 -8.78 9.35 -3.44
C PRO A 187 -7.50 9.25 -4.29
N GLY A 188 -7.63 8.97 -5.59
CA GLY A 188 -6.53 8.92 -6.55
C GLY A 188 -6.02 10.30 -6.96
N ASN A 189 -6.80 11.38 -6.78
CA ASN A 189 -6.33 12.73 -7.05
C ASN A 189 -5.48 13.26 -5.89
N TRP A 190 -4.17 13.14 -6.00
CA TRP A 190 -3.23 13.54 -4.94
C TRP A 190 -2.90 15.04 -4.92
N GLY A 191 -3.37 15.82 -5.89
CA GLY A 191 -3.23 17.28 -5.95
C GLY A 191 -4.49 18.05 -5.53
N ARG A 192 -5.46 17.36 -4.92
CA ARG A 192 -6.76 17.93 -4.50
C ARG A 192 -6.66 18.97 -3.38
#